data_AF-A0A4Y9XRM0-F1
#
_entry.id   AF-A0A4Y9XRM0-F1
#
_cell.length_a   1.000
_cell.length_b   1.000
_cell.length_c   1.000
_cell.angle_alpha   90.00
_cell.angle_beta   90.00
_cell.angle_gamma   90.00
#
_symmetry.space_group_name_H-M   'P 1'
#
loop_
_entity.id
_entity.type
_entity.pdbx_description
1 polymer ?
#
loop_
_entity_poly.entity_id
_entity_poly.type
_entity_poly.pdbx_seq_one_letter_code
_entity_poly.pdbx_strand_id
1 'polypeptide(L)'
;MSVSPLLCYPRYGGQPTSDGIPVPPLLPLMPPQASSTALDHNLPGPANVADYRRTSHLIPAASPRSLPYTSPLREDATRSERVDAKALAHALIDAKVQFETGPAQRQYKGASQAALWNCVDRYVRQDPPIDLRNRGMTLFLTHATGFPRQIWEPTLVRLFSHAQQDASLLIDEVWSFESVQHGDSGVLNDRELRDV
;
A
#
# COMPACT_ATOMS: atom_id res chain seq x y z
N MET A 1 27.27 7.65 36.42
CA MET A 1 26.92 7.24 35.05
C MET A 1 25.41 7.17 34.98
N SER A 2 24.79 8.16 34.31
CA SER A 2 23.34 8.29 34.20
C SER A 2 22.85 7.50 32.99
N VAL A 3 21.88 6.61 33.20
CA VAL A 3 21.23 5.85 32.13
C VAL A 3 19.94 6.58 31.79
N SER A 4 19.85 7.15 30.59
CA SER A 4 18.63 7.76 30.06
C SER A 4 17.52 6.72 29.98
N PRO A 5 16.31 6.99 30.51
CA PRO A 5 15.16 6.13 30.28
C PRO A 5 14.69 6.28 28.83
N LEU A 6 14.59 5.14 28.18
CA LEU A 6 14.11 4.91 26.83
C LEU A 6 12.80 5.66 26.55
N LEU A 7 12.69 6.17 25.31
CA LEU A 7 11.45 6.59 24.66
C LEU A 7 10.43 5.44 24.65
N CYS A 8 9.77 5.20 25.78
CA CYS A 8 8.54 4.41 25.82
C CYS A 8 7.36 5.38 25.64
N TYR A 9 6.50 5.09 24.68
CA TYR A 9 5.19 5.73 24.61
C TYR A 9 4.50 5.64 25.97
N PRO A 10 3.87 6.72 26.46
CA PRO A 10 3.13 6.68 27.71
C PRO A 10 2.09 5.56 27.64
N ARG A 11 2.14 4.62 28.59
CA ARG A 11 1.11 3.60 28.72
C ARG A 11 -0.21 4.30 29.02
N TYR A 12 -1.19 4.15 28.13
CA TYR A 12 -2.52 4.67 28.32
C TYR A 12 -3.10 4.08 29.62
N GLY A 13 -3.33 4.92 30.63
CA GLY A 13 -3.81 4.52 31.95
C GLY A 13 -5.34 4.46 32.07
N GLY A 14 -6.08 4.74 30.98
CA GLY A 14 -7.53 4.59 30.94
C GLY A 14 -7.91 3.15 30.63
N GLN A 15 -8.91 2.61 31.33
CA GLN A 15 -9.62 1.45 30.82
C GLN A 15 -10.23 1.85 29.46
N PRO A 16 -10.05 1.06 28.39
CA PRO A 16 -10.70 1.36 27.12
C PRO A 16 -12.21 1.29 27.36
N THR A 17 -12.87 2.44 27.39
CA THR A 17 -14.33 2.51 27.26
C THR A 17 -14.62 2.00 25.86
N SER A 18 -15.08 0.76 25.76
CA SER A 18 -15.33 0.05 24.51
C SER A 18 -16.55 0.56 23.75
N ASP A 19 -16.86 1.85 23.86
CA ASP A 19 -17.78 2.51 22.95
C ASP A 19 -17.04 2.65 21.63
N GLY A 20 -16.94 1.52 20.93
CA GLY A 20 -16.26 1.41 19.64
C GLY A 20 -16.82 2.47 18.71
N ILE A 21 -15.94 3.14 17.98
CA ILE A 21 -16.35 4.05 16.92
C ILE A 21 -17.27 3.24 16.00
N PRO A 22 -18.56 3.61 15.85
CA PRO A 22 -19.47 2.86 15.00
C PRO A 22 -18.93 2.89 13.58
N VAL A 23 -18.40 1.76 13.12
CA VAL A 23 -17.87 1.63 11.77
C VAL A 23 -19.07 1.45 10.85
N PRO A 24 -19.28 2.35 9.87
CA PRO A 24 -20.33 2.14 8.88
C PRO A 24 -20.11 0.81 8.16
N PRO A 25 -21.18 0.10 7.75
CA PRO A 25 -21.03 -1.16 7.05
C PRO A 25 -20.17 -0.97 5.81
N LEU A 26 -19.13 -1.80 5.67
CA LEU A 26 -18.26 -1.79 4.50
C LEU A 26 -19.10 -2.09 3.26
N LEU A 27 -18.88 -1.32 2.19
CA LEU A 27 -19.45 -1.63 0.89
C LEU A 27 -18.85 -2.95 0.38
N PRO A 28 -19.63 -3.77 -0.36
CA PRO A 28 -19.10 -4.99 -0.94
C PRO A 28 -17.96 -4.66 -1.93
N LEU A 29 -16.86 -5.42 -1.83
CA LEU A 29 -15.82 -5.37 -2.85
C LEU A 29 -16.41 -5.83 -4.17
N MET A 30 -16.30 -4.97 -5.18
CA MET A 30 -16.70 -5.29 -6.54
C MET A 30 -15.51 -5.89 -7.29
N PRO A 31 -15.74 -6.82 -8.23
CA PRO A 31 -14.66 -7.25 -9.12
C PRO A 31 -14.10 -6.01 -9.84
N PRO A 32 -12.77 -5.94 -10.06
CA PRO A 32 -12.19 -4.87 -10.85
C PRO A 32 -12.87 -4.86 -12.23
N GLN A 33 -13.33 -3.69 -12.66
CA GLN A 33 -13.85 -3.56 -14.01
C GLN A 33 -12.70 -3.82 -14.98
N ALA A 34 -12.95 -4.59 -16.04
CA ALA A 34 -11.90 -4.91 -17.00
C ALA A 34 -11.52 -3.65 -17.80
N SER A 35 -10.57 -2.87 -17.30
CA SER A 35 -9.90 -1.86 -18.13
C SER A 35 -9.02 -2.61 -19.12
N SER A 36 -9.42 -2.60 -20.38
CA SER A 36 -8.78 -3.33 -21.49
C SER A 36 -7.45 -2.74 -21.95
N THR A 37 -6.85 -1.83 -21.19
CA THR A 37 -5.52 -1.31 -21.51
C THR A 37 -4.53 -2.43 -21.20
N ALA A 38 -4.00 -3.05 -22.26
CA ALA A 38 -2.83 -3.91 -22.19
C ALA A 38 -1.78 -3.19 -21.33
N LEU A 39 -1.42 -3.80 -20.21
CA LEU A 39 -0.47 -3.25 -19.26
C LEU A 39 0.92 -3.42 -19.87
N ASP A 40 1.28 -2.54 -20.80
CA ASP A 40 2.64 -2.45 -21.35
C ASP A 40 3.57 -1.77 -20.33
N HIS A 41 3.65 -2.37 -19.14
CA HIS A 41 4.52 -1.91 -18.07
C HIS A 41 5.54 -2.98 -17.76
N ASN A 42 6.80 -2.68 -18.06
CA ASN A 42 7.91 -3.61 -17.88
C ASN A 42 8.30 -3.65 -16.39
N LEU A 43 7.78 -4.64 -15.68
CA LEU A 43 8.22 -4.93 -14.32
C LEU A 43 9.61 -5.60 -14.32
N PRO A 44 10.35 -5.49 -13.20
CA PRO A 44 11.59 -6.24 -13.03
C PRO A 44 11.40 -7.73 -13.30
N GLY A 45 12.32 -8.30 -14.07
CA GLY A 45 12.33 -9.74 -14.32
C GLY A 45 12.56 -10.56 -13.05
N PRO A 46 12.32 -11.88 -13.11
CA PRO A 46 12.61 -12.79 -12.02
C PRO A 46 14.09 -12.72 -11.60
N ALA A 47 14.34 -12.70 -10.30
CA ALA A 47 15.69 -12.63 -9.74
C ALA A 47 15.79 -13.50 -8.49
N ASN A 48 17.00 -13.95 -8.16
CA ASN A 48 17.27 -14.67 -6.91
C ASN A 48 17.84 -13.70 -5.87
N VAL A 49 17.28 -13.72 -4.67
CA VAL A 49 17.67 -12.87 -3.54
C VAL A 49 17.84 -13.78 -2.33
N ALA A 50 19.10 -14.11 -2.01
CA ALA A 50 19.47 -14.95 -0.85
C ALA A 50 18.58 -16.23 -0.69
N ASP A 51 18.55 -17.07 -1.74
CA ASP A 51 17.75 -18.30 -1.88
C ASP A 51 16.22 -18.14 -2.02
N TYR A 52 15.75 -16.90 -2.15
CA TYR A 52 14.36 -16.62 -2.52
C TYR A 52 14.29 -16.22 -3.99
N ARG A 53 13.32 -16.78 -4.71
CA ARG A 53 12.96 -16.34 -6.04
C ARG A 53 12.01 -15.15 -5.95
N ARG A 54 12.47 -13.96 -6.35
CA ARG A 54 11.65 -12.77 -6.55
C ARG A 54 10.96 -12.84 -7.91
N THR A 55 9.67 -12.55 -7.93
CA THR A 55 8.85 -12.32 -9.13
C THR A 55 7.98 -11.09 -8.93
N SER A 56 7.78 -10.30 -9.97
CA SER A 56 6.97 -9.08 -9.92
C SER A 56 5.64 -9.30 -10.65
N HIS A 57 4.54 -8.83 -10.07
CA HIS A 57 3.18 -9.07 -10.57
C HIS A 57 2.37 -7.78 -10.59
N LEU A 58 1.44 -7.69 -11.53
CA LEU A 58 0.39 -6.68 -11.54
C LEU A 58 -0.88 -7.32 -11.01
N ILE A 59 -1.44 -6.74 -9.96
CA ILE A 59 -2.70 -7.19 -9.38
C ILE A 59 -3.71 -6.04 -9.39
N PRO A 60 -5.01 -6.33 -9.60
CA PRO A 60 -6.01 -5.28 -9.53
C PRO A 60 -6.09 -4.69 -8.12
N ALA A 61 -6.23 -3.37 -8.04
CA ALA A 61 -6.51 -2.67 -6.81
C ALA A 61 -7.96 -2.87 -6.36
N ALA A 62 -8.24 -2.57 -5.08
CA ALA A 62 -9.58 -2.66 -4.53
C ALA A 62 -10.56 -1.74 -5.28
N SER A 63 -11.73 -2.28 -5.59
CA SER A 63 -12.83 -1.59 -6.25
C SER A 63 -14.13 -1.76 -5.44
N PRO A 64 -14.96 -0.73 -5.33
CA PRO A 64 -14.80 0.56 -5.98
C PRO A 64 -14.13 1.60 -5.05
N ARG A 65 -13.45 2.61 -5.62
CA ARG A 65 -12.70 3.60 -4.82
C ARG A 65 -13.62 4.68 -4.25
N SER A 66 -13.28 5.17 -3.06
CA SER A 66 -14.06 6.20 -2.39
C SER A 66 -14.12 7.50 -3.18
N LEU A 67 -13.03 7.91 -3.85
CA LEU A 67 -12.95 9.16 -4.60
C LEU A 67 -13.48 9.01 -6.05
N PRO A 68 -14.09 10.08 -6.62
CA PRO A 68 -14.58 10.08 -7.98
C PRO A 68 -13.43 10.33 -8.96
N TYR A 69 -13.57 9.83 -10.20
CA TYR A 69 -12.56 10.00 -11.26
C TYR A 69 -12.23 11.47 -11.57
N THR A 70 -13.21 12.36 -11.41
CA THR A 70 -13.07 13.81 -11.61
C THR A 70 -12.95 14.50 -10.25
N SER A 71 -11.78 14.43 -9.63
CA SER A 71 -11.48 15.27 -8.47
C SER A 71 -10.61 16.45 -8.92
N PRO A 72 -10.99 17.71 -8.64
CA PRO A 72 -10.18 18.87 -9.02
C PRO A 72 -8.84 18.98 -8.26
N LEU A 73 -8.60 18.11 -7.28
CA LEU A 73 -7.44 18.19 -6.37
C LEU A 73 -6.09 18.11 -7.07
N ARG A 74 -5.99 17.42 -8.21
CA ARG A 74 -4.73 17.26 -8.94
C ARG A 74 -4.41 18.38 -9.94
N GLU A 75 -5.44 19.01 -10.51
CA GLU A 75 -5.25 20.11 -11.47
C GLU A 75 -4.63 21.36 -10.82
N ASP A 76 -4.93 21.59 -9.54
CA ASP A 76 -4.38 22.71 -8.79
C ASP A 76 -2.98 22.40 -8.21
N ALA A 77 -2.68 21.14 -7.88
CA ALA A 77 -1.38 20.73 -7.34
C ALA A 77 -0.25 20.63 -8.38
N THR A 78 -0.59 20.50 -9.66
CA THR A 78 0.36 20.35 -10.77
C THR A 78 0.75 21.68 -11.43
N ARG A 79 0.12 22.81 -11.05
CA ARG A 79 0.62 24.13 -11.47
C ARG A 79 1.92 24.40 -10.74
N SER A 80 3.01 24.55 -11.49
CA SER A 80 4.36 24.86 -11.02
C SER A 80 4.51 26.23 -10.32
N GLU A 81 3.44 26.78 -9.75
CA GLU A 81 3.49 27.96 -8.91
C GLU A 81 3.98 27.58 -7.50
N ARG A 82 4.71 28.49 -6.86
CA ARG A 82 5.03 28.33 -5.43
C ARG A 82 3.74 28.45 -4.63
N VAL A 83 3.09 27.32 -4.38
CA VAL A 83 1.92 27.24 -3.51
C VAL A 83 2.37 27.11 -2.06
N ASP A 84 1.71 27.81 -1.15
CA ASP A 84 1.87 27.58 0.28
C ASP A 84 1.43 26.15 0.61
N ALA A 85 2.39 25.29 0.97
CA ALA A 85 2.16 23.88 1.26
C ALA A 85 1.11 23.67 2.37
N LYS A 86 1.01 24.59 3.33
CA LYS A 86 0.02 24.52 4.42
C LYS A 86 -1.38 24.84 3.92
N ALA A 87 -1.51 25.86 3.08
CA ALA A 87 -2.79 26.23 2.48
C ALA A 87 -3.30 25.12 1.54
N LEU A 88 -2.40 24.54 0.74
CA LEU A 88 -2.73 23.41 -0.13
C LEU A 88 -3.15 22.18 0.69
N ALA A 89 -2.41 21.82 1.74
CA ALA A 89 -2.76 20.70 2.59
C ALA A 89 -4.14 20.87 3.24
N HIS A 90 -4.46 22.07 3.75
CA HIS A 90 -5.80 22.36 4.27
C HIS A 90 -6.87 22.28 3.18
N ALA A 91 -6.64 22.84 1.99
CA ALA A 91 -7.60 22.74 0.88
C ALA A 91 -7.86 21.28 0.46
N LEU A 92 -6.82 20.45 0.44
CA LEU A 92 -6.94 19.01 0.17
C LEU A 92 -7.74 18.28 1.26
N ILE A 93 -7.48 18.61 2.53
CA ILE A 93 -8.22 18.04 3.67
C ILE A 93 -9.69 18.47 3.60
N ASP A 94 -9.96 19.76 3.40
CA ASP A 94 -11.32 20.30 3.35
C ASP A 94 -12.11 19.71 2.18
N ALA A 95 -11.49 19.61 1.00
CA ALA A 95 -12.10 18.95 -0.15
C ALA A 95 -12.39 17.48 0.11
N LYS A 96 -11.48 16.76 0.78
CA LYS A 96 -11.69 15.37 1.19
C LYS A 96 -12.84 15.24 2.19
N VAL A 97 -12.88 16.10 3.21
CA VAL A 97 -13.96 16.11 4.21
C VAL A 97 -15.30 16.45 3.55
N GLN A 98 -15.35 17.45 2.68
CA GLN A 98 -16.55 17.82 1.92
C GLN A 98 -17.01 16.67 1.02
N PHE A 99 -16.07 15.94 0.42
CA PHE A 99 -16.37 14.76 -0.37
C PHE A 99 -16.96 13.63 0.48
N GLU A 100 -16.38 13.35 1.66
CA GLU A 100 -16.79 12.26 2.55
C GLU A 100 -18.08 12.55 3.32
N THR A 101 -18.41 13.82 3.57
CA THR A 101 -19.53 14.23 4.44
C THR A 101 -20.65 14.99 3.73
N GLY A 102 -20.38 15.50 2.53
CA GLY A 102 -21.30 16.39 1.81
C GLY A 102 -22.32 15.66 0.91
N PRO A 103 -23.24 16.43 0.31
CA PRO A 103 -24.15 15.92 -0.74
C PRO A 103 -23.38 15.39 -1.96
N ALA A 104 -22.10 15.74 -2.12
CA ALA A 104 -21.18 15.17 -3.10
C ALA A 104 -21.07 13.65 -2.96
N GLN A 105 -20.96 13.07 -1.76
CA GLN A 105 -20.96 11.61 -1.56
C GLN A 105 -22.25 10.96 -2.12
N ARG A 106 -23.38 11.66 -2.00
CA ARG A 106 -24.71 11.22 -2.48
C ARG A 106 -24.90 11.46 -3.98
N GLN A 107 -24.24 12.48 -4.53
CA GLN A 107 -24.23 12.84 -5.96
C GLN A 107 -23.28 11.93 -6.76
N TYR A 108 -22.12 11.61 -6.20
CA TYR A 108 -21.13 10.66 -6.70
C TYR A 108 -21.41 9.24 -6.18
N LYS A 109 -22.69 8.82 -6.23
CA LYS A 109 -23.11 7.41 -6.04
C LYS A 109 -22.45 6.41 -7.00
N GLY A 110 -21.55 6.87 -7.88
CA GLY A 110 -20.61 6.05 -8.62
C GLY A 110 -19.23 6.20 -8.00
N ALA A 111 -18.86 5.22 -7.18
CA ALA A 111 -17.46 5.02 -6.84
C ALA A 111 -16.65 4.84 -8.15
N SER A 112 -15.42 5.36 -8.21
CA SER A 112 -14.66 5.38 -9.46
C SER A 112 -14.60 3.98 -10.07
N GLN A 113 -15.05 3.88 -11.33
CA GLN A 113 -15.03 2.62 -12.10
C GLN A 113 -13.67 2.36 -12.76
N ALA A 114 -12.75 3.31 -12.64
CA ALA A 114 -11.39 3.17 -13.14
C ALA A 114 -10.68 2.03 -12.38
N ALA A 115 -10.31 0.98 -13.11
CA ALA A 115 -9.48 -0.08 -12.56
C ALA A 115 -8.04 0.43 -12.40
N LEU A 116 -7.55 0.38 -11.16
CA LEU A 116 -6.15 0.62 -10.85
C LEU A 116 -5.43 -0.70 -10.59
N TRP A 117 -4.12 -0.64 -10.64
CA TRP A 117 -3.24 -1.79 -10.51
C TRP A 117 -2.18 -1.53 -9.43
N ASN A 118 -1.92 -2.52 -8.59
CA ASN A 118 -0.77 -2.52 -7.70
C ASN A 118 0.33 -3.39 -8.33
N CYS A 119 1.54 -2.86 -8.34
CA CYS A 119 2.76 -3.61 -8.60
C CYS A 119 3.19 -4.26 -7.29
N VAL A 120 3.35 -5.58 -7.29
CA VAL A 120 3.75 -6.34 -6.11
C VAL A 120 4.94 -7.24 -6.41
N ASP A 121 5.86 -7.35 -5.47
CA ASP A 121 6.94 -8.33 -5.54
C ASP A 121 6.65 -9.50 -4.61
N ARG A 122 6.79 -10.70 -5.14
CA ARG A 122 6.63 -11.96 -4.43
C ARG A 122 7.99 -12.66 -4.35
N TYR A 123 8.44 -12.93 -3.14
CA TYR A 123 9.66 -13.69 -2.84
C TYR A 123 9.24 -15.04 -2.31
N VAL A 124 9.64 -16.12 -2.99
CA VAL A 124 9.33 -17.50 -2.57
C VAL A 124 10.62 -18.24 -2.31
N ARG A 125 10.71 -18.91 -1.17
CA ARG A 125 11.86 -19.76 -0.83
C ARG A 125 12.02 -20.87 -1.88
N GLN A 126 13.23 -21.06 -2.41
CA GLN A 126 13.47 -22.07 -3.46
C GLN A 126 13.48 -23.49 -2.93
N ASP A 127 14.06 -23.71 -1.74
CA ASP A 127 14.14 -25.02 -1.09
C ASP A 127 13.26 -25.03 0.17
N PRO A 128 11.97 -25.37 0.05
CA PRO A 128 11.07 -25.44 1.20
C PRO A 128 11.48 -26.59 2.13
N PRO A 129 11.26 -26.45 3.46
CA PRO A 129 11.50 -27.54 4.39
C PRO A 129 10.72 -28.80 4.00
N ILE A 130 11.39 -29.96 4.04
CA ILE A 130 10.77 -31.26 3.75
C ILE A 130 9.69 -31.62 4.80
N ASP A 131 9.79 -31.03 6.00
CA ASP A 131 8.83 -31.24 7.08
C ASP A 131 7.64 -30.27 7.00
N LEU A 132 6.53 -30.76 6.46
CA LEU A 132 5.24 -30.04 6.38
C LEU A 132 4.64 -29.68 7.75
N ARG A 133 5.19 -30.18 8.86
CA ARG A 133 4.73 -29.82 10.22
C ARG A 133 5.22 -28.45 10.66
N ASN A 134 6.32 -27.96 10.11
CA ASN A 134 6.85 -26.63 10.37
C ASN A 134 6.49 -25.68 9.22
N ARG A 135 5.28 -25.13 9.27
CA ARG A 135 4.84 -24.10 8.33
C ARG A 135 5.64 -22.83 8.58
N GLY A 136 6.28 -22.30 7.53
CA GLY A 136 6.92 -21.00 7.59
C GLY A 136 5.91 -19.86 7.59
N MET A 137 6.43 -18.66 7.78
CA MET A 137 5.67 -17.41 7.80
C MET A 137 5.54 -16.86 6.39
N THR A 138 4.37 -16.31 6.09
CA THR A 138 4.20 -15.36 4.98
C THR A 138 4.28 -13.95 5.55
N LEU A 139 5.19 -13.14 5.02
CA LEU A 139 5.32 -11.73 5.41
C LEU A 139 4.62 -10.83 4.39
N PHE A 140 3.96 -9.80 4.88
CA PHE A 140 3.31 -8.78 4.07
C PHE A 140 3.94 -7.42 4.40
N LEU A 141 4.51 -6.76 3.39
CA LEU A 141 5.23 -5.51 3.53
C LEU A 141 4.49 -4.39 2.81
N THR A 142 4.22 -3.30 3.54
CA THR A 142 3.65 -2.07 3.01
C THR A 142 4.56 -0.91 3.33
N HIS A 143 4.92 -0.11 2.33
CA HIS A 143 5.77 1.06 2.52
C HIS A 143 5.02 2.24 3.14
N ALA A 144 5.75 3.19 3.71
CA ALA A 144 5.22 4.49 4.08
C ALA A 144 5.03 5.39 2.85
N THR A 145 4.26 6.47 3.00
CA THR A 145 4.05 7.47 1.94
C THR A 145 5.39 8.04 1.45
N GLY A 146 5.52 8.18 0.13
CA GLY A 146 6.71 8.75 -0.51
C GLY A 146 7.83 7.76 -0.81
N PHE A 147 7.66 6.47 -0.47
CA PHE A 147 8.64 5.43 -0.78
C PHE A 147 8.07 4.39 -1.76
N PRO A 148 8.88 3.82 -2.65
CA PRO A 148 8.47 2.70 -3.49
C PRO A 148 8.68 1.36 -2.75
N ARG A 149 8.16 0.24 -3.28
CA ARG A 149 8.27 -1.07 -2.61
C ARG A 149 9.71 -1.60 -2.52
N GLN A 150 10.63 -1.12 -3.36
CA GLN A 150 12.02 -1.58 -3.42
C GLN A 150 12.85 -1.15 -2.21
N ILE A 151 12.33 -0.26 -1.33
CA ILE A 151 13.01 0.08 -0.07
C ILE A 151 13.26 -1.16 0.81
N TRP A 152 12.49 -2.22 0.62
CA TRP A 152 12.59 -3.44 1.40
C TRP A 152 13.75 -4.34 0.95
N GLU A 153 14.33 -4.15 -0.24
CA GLU A 153 15.33 -5.07 -0.78
C GLU A 153 16.55 -5.27 0.15
N PRO A 154 17.18 -4.22 0.71
CA PRO A 154 18.30 -4.41 1.65
C PRO A 154 17.89 -5.14 2.93
N THR A 155 16.69 -4.84 3.44
CA THR A 155 16.14 -5.49 4.64
C THR A 155 15.87 -6.96 4.38
N LEU A 156 15.31 -7.30 3.21
CA LEU A 156 15.01 -8.67 2.83
C LEU A 156 16.26 -9.50 2.63
N VAL A 157 17.30 -8.97 1.98
CA VAL A 157 18.60 -9.64 1.89
C VAL A 157 19.11 -10.02 3.28
N ARG A 158 19.09 -9.07 4.22
CA ARG A 158 19.56 -9.32 5.58
C ARG A 158 18.67 -10.33 6.32
N LEU A 159 17.36 -10.20 6.19
CA LEU A 159 16.39 -11.07 6.84
C LEU A 159 16.50 -12.52 6.36
N PHE A 160 16.63 -12.73 5.05
CA PHE A 160 16.79 -14.05 4.45
C PHE A 160 18.11 -14.69 4.87
N SER A 161 19.21 -13.94 4.91
CA SER A 161 20.48 -14.46 5.44
C SER A 161 20.39 -14.89 6.91
N HIS A 162 19.61 -14.19 7.75
CA HIS A 162 19.38 -14.61 9.13
C HIS A 162 18.48 -15.84 9.21
N ALA A 163 17.41 -15.90 8.42
CA ALA A 163 16.51 -17.05 8.35
C ALA A 163 17.20 -18.35 7.89
N GLN A 164 18.27 -18.25 7.10
CA GLN A 164 19.11 -19.39 6.74
C GLN A 164 19.96 -19.92 7.91
N GLN A 165 20.35 -19.04 8.83
CA GLN A 165 21.21 -19.37 9.97
C GLN A 165 20.42 -19.84 11.19
N ASP A 166 19.17 -19.39 11.32
CA ASP A 166 18.30 -19.69 12.44
C ASP A 166 17.08 -20.51 11.99
N ALA A 167 17.10 -21.81 12.28
CA ALA A 167 16.03 -22.73 11.95
C ALA A 167 14.67 -22.40 12.63
N SER A 168 14.66 -21.52 13.63
CA SER A 168 13.41 -21.02 14.24
C SER A 168 12.71 -19.95 13.41
N LEU A 169 13.43 -19.27 12.50
CA LEU A 169 12.91 -18.22 11.63
C LEU A 169 12.64 -18.77 10.22
N LEU A 170 11.51 -19.46 10.07
CA LEU A 170 11.08 -19.99 8.78
C LEU A 170 10.21 -18.97 8.04
N ILE A 171 10.72 -18.42 6.95
CA ILE A 171 9.97 -17.57 6.03
C ILE A 171 9.76 -18.36 4.75
N ASP A 172 8.51 -18.63 4.38
CA ASP A 172 8.21 -19.35 3.13
C ASP A 172 8.02 -18.37 1.98
N GLU A 173 7.43 -17.21 2.30
CA GLU A 173 6.98 -16.26 1.32
C GLU A 173 7.00 -14.82 1.85
N VAL A 174 7.31 -13.87 0.98
CA VAL A 174 7.13 -12.45 1.26
C VAL A 174 6.39 -11.79 0.10
N TRP A 175 5.42 -10.96 0.44
CA TRP A 175 4.74 -10.06 -0.47
C TRP A 175 5.08 -8.61 -0.13
N SER A 176 5.68 -7.91 -1.09
CA SER A 176 5.96 -6.47 -0.99
C SER A 176 4.97 -5.71 -1.86
N PHE A 177 4.09 -4.95 -1.22
CA PHE A 177 3.02 -4.20 -1.88
C PHE A 177 3.42 -2.76 -2.13
N GLU A 178 3.10 -2.27 -3.31
CA GLU A 178 3.15 -0.86 -3.66
C GLU A 178 1.75 -0.29 -3.75
N SER A 179 1.55 0.89 -3.14
CA SER A 179 0.28 1.61 -3.23
C SER A 179 0.05 2.11 -4.65
N VAL A 180 -1.20 2.12 -5.11
CA VAL A 180 -1.60 2.50 -6.47
C VAL A 180 -0.96 3.79 -7.01
N GLN A 181 -0.67 4.77 -6.15
CA GLN A 181 -0.11 6.08 -6.47
C GLN A 181 1.41 6.24 -6.26
N HIS A 182 2.14 5.16 -5.99
CA HIS A 182 3.58 5.17 -5.73
C HIS A 182 4.35 4.30 -6.71
N GLY A 183 5.63 4.61 -6.93
CA GLY A 183 6.56 3.80 -7.71
C GLY A 183 6.03 3.40 -9.09
N ASP A 184 6.18 2.13 -9.44
CA ASP A 184 5.73 1.54 -10.71
C ASP A 184 4.20 1.59 -10.84
N SER A 185 3.49 1.38 -9.73
CA SER A 185 2.02 1.43 -9.68
C SER A 185 1.50 2.81 -10.04
N GLY A 186 2.15 3.85 -9.51
CA GLY A 186 1.81 5.25 -9.78
C GLY A 186 2.00 5.61 -11.25
N VAL A 187 3.09 5.15 -11.86
CA VAL A 187 3.34 5.34 -13.30
C VAL A 187 2.29 4.60 -14.14
N LEU A 188 1.96 3.36 -13.77
CA LEU A 188 0.96 2.55 -14.45
C LEU A 188 -0.44 3.18 -14.41
N ASN A 189 -0.78 3.76 -13.26
CA ASN A 189 -2.10 4.32 -13.00
C ASN A 189 -2.18 5.83 -13.30
N ASP A 190 -1.14 6.46 -13.83
CA ASP A 190 -1.02 7.92 -13.92
C ASP A 190 -2.24 8.59 -14.60
N ARG A 191 -2.77 7.95 -15.64
CA ARG A 191 -3.96 8.44 -16.37
C ARG A 191 -5.25 8.38 -15.56
N GLU A 192 -5.33 7.43 -14.64
CA GLU A 192 -6.52 7.08 -13.85
C GLU A 192 -6.47 7.64 -12.42
N LEU A 193 -5.28 8.00 -11.93
CA LEU A 193 -5.02 8.66 -10.63
C LEU A 193 -5.26 10.16 -10.66
N ARG A 194 -6.21 10.64 -11.46
CA ARG A 194 -6.56 12.06 -11.46
C ARG A 194 -7.17 12.54 -10.14
N ASP A 195 -7.45 11.60 -9.24
CA ASP A 195 -8.10 11.79 -7.96
C ASP A 195 -7.15 11.93 -6.76
N VAL A 196 -5.83 11.75 -6.93
CA VAL A 196 -4.81 11.80 -5.87
C VAL A 196 -3.75 12.86 -6.14
#